data_AF-A0A9W4W3T1-F1
#
_entry.id   AF-A0A9W4W3T1-F1
#
_cell.length_a   1.000
_cell.length_b   1.000
_cell.length_c   1.000
_cell.angle_alpha   90.00
_cell.angle_beta   90.00
_cell.angle_gamma   90.00
#
_symmetry.space_group_name_H-M   'P 1'
#
loop_
_entity.id
_entity.type
_entity.pdbx_description
1 polymer ?
#
loop_
_entity_poly.entity_id
_entity_poly.type
_entity_poly.pdbx_seq_one_letter_code
_entity_poly.pdbx_strand_id
1 'polypeptide(L)'
;MAREPRERRDSEERDSEFVDKLVHINRVAKVVKGGRRFGFAALVVVGDQKGRVGFGHGKAREVPEAIRKATEAAKRGLVRIPLREGRTLHHDVQGRHGAGKVVLRAAPAGTGIIAGGPMRAVFEAVGMQDVVSKSLGSSNPYNLVRATFDALKNEDSPRSVAARRSLKVSALQTRRRDAGTDAAAEA
;
A
#
# COMPACT_ATOMS: atom_id res chain seq x y z
N MET A 1 -44.67 4.90 -12.49
CA MET A 1 -43.70 4.06 -11.77
C MET A 1 -42.49 4.91 -11.41
N ALA A 2 -42.38 5.35 -10.15
CA ALA A 2 -41.23 6.10 -9.67
C ALA A 2 -40.05 5.14 -9.43
N ARG A 3 -38.91 5.40 -10.06
CA ARG A 3 -37.69 4.60 -9.97
C ARG A 3 -37.04 4.88 -8.61
N GLU A 4 -37.08 3.92 -7.70
CA GLU A 4 -36.46 4.04 -6.36
C GLU A 4 -34.93 4.24 -6.46
N PRO A 5 -34.32 5.05 -5.58
CA PRO A 5 -32.88 5.34 -5.59
C PRO A 5 -32.10 4.19 -4.92
N ARG A 6 -31.83 3.12 -5.68
CA ARG A 6 -31.02 1.98 -5.19
C ARG A 6 -29.52 2.26 -5.09
N GLU A 7 -28.99 3.32 -5.70
CA GLU A 7 -27.55 3.59 -5.73
C GLU A 7 -26.94 4.11 -4.41
N ARG A 8 -27.71 4.68 -3.48
CA ARG A 8 -27.14 5.26 -2.25
C ARG A 8 -26.75 4.23 -1.20
N ARG A 9 -27.45 3.09 -1.14
CA ARG A 9 -27.19 2.04 -0.13
C ARG A 9 -25.90 1.26 -0.41
N ASP A 10 -25.59 0.99 -1.68
CA ASP A 10 -24.36 0.28 -2.07
C ASP A 10 -23.07 1.06 -1.76
N SER A 11 -23.15 2.39 -1.64
CA SER A 11 -22.00 3.25 -1.33
C SER A 11 -21.64 3.22 0.16
N GLU A 12 -22.62 3.10 1.05
CA GLU A 12 -22.41 3.12 2.51
C GLU A 12 -21.89 1.77 3.04
N GLU A 13 -22.34 0.65 2.47
CA GLU A 13 -21.80 -0.69 2.79
C GLU A 13 -20.34 -0.86 2.34
N ARG A 14 -19.97 -0.29 1.17
CA ARG A 14 -18.58 -0.31 0.69
C ARG A 14 -17.65 0.51 1.59
N ASP A 15 -18.14 1.62 2.14
CA ASP A 15 -17.35 2.46 3.04
C ASP A 15 -17.02 1.79 4.38
N SER A 16 -17.81 0.77 4.78
CA SER A 16 -17.67 0.09 6.06
C SER A 16 -16.56 -0.97 6.10
N GLU A 17 -16.10 -1.46 4.94
CA GLU A 17 -15.04 -2.47 4.86
C GLU A 17 -13.62 -1.89 4.79
N PHE A 18 -13.49 -0.58 4.55
CA PHE A 18 -12.17 0.04 4.38
C PHE A 18 -11.65 0.60 5.69
N VAL A 19 -10.43 0.22 6.04
CA VAL A 19 -9.67 0.81 7.13
C VAL A 19 -8.81 1.95 6.59
N ASP A 20 -9.02 3.15 7.13
CA ASP A 20 -8.18 4.31 6.88
C ASP A 20 -7.08 4.46 7.95
N LYS A 21 -5.89 4.84 7.48
CA LYS A 21 -4.72 5.12 8.33
C LYS A 21 -4.16 6.47 7.94
N LEU A 22 -4.12 7.38 8.92
CA LEU A 22 -3.44 8.67 8.77
C LEU A 22 -1.92 8.46 8.85
N VAL A 23 -1.22 8.79 7.77
CA VAL A 23 0.24 8.67 7.72
C VAL A 23 0.91 9.93 8.24
N HIS A 24 0.49 11.08 7.70
CA HIS A 24 1.13 12.35 8.03
C HIS A 24 0.19 13.53 7.81
N ILE A 25 0.33 14.55 8.65
CA ILE A 25 -0.38 15.81 8.53
C ILE A 25 0.61 16.98 8.54
N ASN A 26 0.45 17.87 7.57
CA ASN A 26 1.26 19.06 7.42
C ASN A 26 0.40 20.30 7.58
N ARG A 27 0.83 21.25 8.42
CA ARG A 27 0.31 22.61 8.41
C ARG A 27 1.11 23.44 7.40
N VAL A 28 0.50 23.77 6.28
CA VAL A 28 1.11 24.57 5.20
C VAL A 28 0.57 25.99 5.20
N ALA A 29 1.36 26.96 4.79
CA ALA A 29 0.98 28.38 4.80
C ALA A 29 1.23 29.05 3.44
N LYS A 30 0.29 29.88 2.99
CA LYS A 30 0.47 30.82 1.87
C LYS A 30 0.60 32.23 2.44
N VAL A 31 1.71 32.90 2.15
CA VAL A 31 1.95 34.29 2.55
C VAL A 31 1.16 35.23 1.63
N VAL A 32 0.51 36.24 2.21
CA VAL A 32 -0.26 37.29 1.52
C VAL A 32 0.04 38.65 2.16
N LYS A 33 -0.35 39.75 1.51
CA LYS A 33 -0.07 41.13 1.99
C LYS A 33 -0.48 41.42 3.44
N GLY A 34 -1.48 40.72 3.97
CA GLY A 34 -2.01 40.89 5.33
C GLY A 34 -1.69 39.75 6.31
N GLY A 35 -0.77 38.82 5.97
CA GLY A 35 -0.38 37.74 6.88
C GLY A 35 -0.19 36.39 6.20
N ARG A 36 -0.46 35.30 6.94
CA ARG A 36 -0.31 33.92 6.44
C ARG A 36 -1.65 33.20 6.47
N ARG A 37 -2.11 32.71 5.32
CA ARG A 37 -3.26 31.80 5.22
C ARG A 37 -2.78 30.38 5.44
N PHE A 38 -3.18 29.78 6.56
CA PHE A 38 -2.89 28.39 6.86
C PHE A 38 -3.85 27.45 6.14
N GLY A 39 -3.37 26.25 5.84
CA GLY A 39 -4.17 25.11 5.46
C GLY A 39 -3.50 23.83 5.95
N PHE A 40 -4.26 22.75 6.01
CA PHE A 40 -3.77 21.44 6.40
C PHE A 40 -3.74 20.53 5.19
N ALA A 41 -2.63 19.81 5.03
CA ALA A 41 -2.48 18.75 4.05
C ALA A 41 -2.37 17.42 4.78
N ALA A 42 -3.22 16.45 4.44
CA ALA A 42 -3.22 15.12 5.01
C ALA A 42 -2.83 14.09 3.94
N LEU A 43 -2.01 13.12 4.33
CA LEU A 43 -1.71 11.91 3.57
C LEU A 43 -2.37 10.74 4.29
N VAL A 44 -3.28 10.07 3.60
CA VAL A 44 -4.07 8.96 4.14
C VAL A 44 -3.88 7.75 3.24
N VAL A 45 -3.81 6.57 3.87
CA VAL A 45 -3.83 5.28 3.20
C VAL A 45 -5.13 4.58 3.58
N VAL A 46 -5.77 3.93 2.61
CA VAL A 46 -7.04 3.23 2.78
C VAL A 46 -6.85 1.81 2.24
N GLY A 47 -7.35 0.80 2.94
CA GLY A 47 -7.30 -0.57 2.45
C GLY A 47 -8.32 -1.49 3.12
N ASP A 48 -8.58 -2.64 2.51
CA ASP A 48 -9.59 -3.60 2.96
C ASP A 48 -9.01 -4.77 3.79
N GLN A 49 -7.71 -4.73 4.10
CA GLN A 49 -6.94 -5.83 4.72
C GLN A 49 -7.02 -7.18 3.96
N LYS A 50 -7.62 -7.20 2.76
CA LYS A 50 -7.81 -8.37 1.91
C LYS A 50 -6.96 -8.24 0.63
N GLY A 51 -5.94 -7.37 0.66
CA GLY A 51 -5.02 -7.15 -0.44
C GLY A 51 -5.37 -5.99 -1.37
N ARG A 52 -6.39 -5.17 -1.08
CA ARG A 52 -6.63 -3.90 -1.80
C ARG A 52 -6.19 -2.73 -0.95
N VAL A 53 -5.45 -1.82 -1.57
CA VAL A 53 -4.95 -0.61 -0.89
C VAL A 53 -4.88 0.56 -1.87
N GLY A 54 -5.10 1.75 -1.35
CA GLY A 54 -5.00 3.02 -2.06
C GLY A 54 -4.43 4.08 -1.14
N PHE A 55 -3.86 5.13 -1.72
CA PHE A 55 -3.41 6.29 -0.95
C PHE A 55 -3.98 7.56 -1.57
N GLY A 56 -4.17 8.57 -0.73
CA GLY A 56 -4.75 9.84 -1.15
C GLY A 56 -4.09 10.99 -0.40
N HIS A 57 -4.02 12.13 -1.06
CA HIS A 57 -3.64 13.38 -0.42
C HIS A 57 -4.83 14.34 -0.48
N GLY A 58 -5.06 15.07 0.62
CA GLY A 58 -6.11 16.05 0.73
C GLY A 58 -5.57 17.33 1.32
N LYS A 59 -6.07 18.48 0.84
CA LYS A 59 -5.75 19.78 1.42
C LYS A 59 -7.03 20.58 1.67
N ALA A 60 -7.15 21.13 2.87
CA ALA A 60 -8.29 21.96 3.26
C ALA A 60 -7.88 23.03 4.28
N ARG A 61 -8.85 23.86 4.70
CA ARG A 61 -8.63 24.87 5.75
C ARG A 61 -8.62 24.24 7.14
N GLU A 62 -9.39 23.18 7.32
CA GLU A 62 -9.51 22.44 8.57
C GLU A 62 -8.98 21.02 8.42
N VAL A 63 -8.58 20.41 9.55
CA VAL A 63 -8.03 19.05 9.57
C VAL A 63 -9.05 17.99 9.15
N PRO A 64 -10.29 17.95 9.69
CA PRO A 64 -11.25 16.90 9.34
C PRO A 64 -11.63 16.93 7.86
N GLU A 65 -11.77 18.13 7.29
CA GLU A 65 -12.07 18.31 5.88
C GLU A 65 -10.91 17.84 4.97
N ALA A 66 -9.66 18.05 5.40
CA ALA A 66 -8.48 17.57 4.67
C ALA A 66 -8.41 16.04 4.66
N ILE A 67 -8.70 15.40 5.80
CA ILE A 67 -8.74 13.93 5.92
C ILE A 67 -9.84 13.37 5.03
N ARG A 68 -11.07 13.90 5.10
CA ARG A 68 -12.20 13.45 4.26
C ARG A 68 -11.84 13.51 2.77
N LYS A 69 -11.24 14.61 2.30
CA LYS A 69 -10.79 14.75 0.90
C LYS A 69 -9.70 13.73 0.54
N ALA A 70 -8.78 13.44 1.46
CA ALA A 70 -7.74 12.45 1.25
C ALA A 70 -8.30 11.03 1.15
N THR A 71 -9.24 10.67 2.03
CA THR A 71 -9.91 9.35 2.03
C THR A 71 -10.69 9.12 0.73
N GLU A 72 -11.45 10.11 0.28
CA GLU A 72 -12.19 10.03 -0.99
C GLU A 72 -11.25 9.90 -2.21
N ALA A 73 -10.10 10.57 -2.19
CA ALA A 73 -9.09 10.41 -3.22
C ALA A 73 -8.46 9.01 -3.20
N ALA A 74 -8.20 8.46 -2.01
CA ALA A 74 -7.60 7.13 -1.84
C ALA A 74 -8.53 6.01 -2.35
N LYS A 75 -9.83 6.08 -2.05
CA LYS A 75 -10.84 5.10 -2.49
C LYS A 75 -10.92 4.97 -4.02
N ARG A 76 -10.67 6.04 -4.76
CA ARG A 76 -10.67 6.01 -6.25
C ARG A 76 -9.45 5.29 -6.83
N GLY A 77 -8.35 5.24 -6.09
CA GLY A 77 -7.06 4.72 -6.53
C GLY A 77 -6.70 3.35 -5.94
N LEU A 78 -7.68 2.50 -5.63
CA LEU A 78 -7.43 1.18 -5.06
C LEU A 78 -6.70 0.26 -6.05
N VAL A 79 -5.61 -0.32 -5.58
CA VAL A 79 -4.80 -1.30 -6.31
C VAL A 79 -4.88 -2.64 -5.58
N ARG A 80 -5.02 -3.72 -6.35
CA ARG A 80 -4.99 -5.09 -5.82
C ARG A 80 -3.56 -5.61 -5.83
N ILE A 81 -3.07 -6.04 -4.67
CA ILE A 81 -1.74 -6.61 -4.49
C ILE A 81 -1.85 -8.13 -4.32
N PRO A 82 -1.04 -8.92 -5.03
CA PRO A 82 -0.98 -10.37 -4.83
C PRO A 82 -0.23 -10.68 -3.53
N LEU A 83 -0.93 -11.30 -2.58
CA LEU A 83 -0.36 -11.74 -1.31
C LEU A 83 -0.15 -13.26 -1.31
N ARG A 84 1.00 -13.69 -0.80
CA ARG A 84 1.28 -15.09 -0.51
C ARG A 84 0.59 -15.49 0.79
N GLU A 85 -0.29 -16.50 0.70
CA GLU A 85 -1.00 -17.07 1.86
C GLU A 85 -1.80 -16.01 2.66
N GLY A 86 -2.10 -14.87 2.03
CA GLY A 86 -2.73 -13.72 2.68
C GLY A 86 -1.86 -12.99 3.70
N ARG A 87 -0.57 -13.34 3.86
CA ARG A 87 0.28 -12.80 4.96
C ARG A 87 1.54 -12.06 4.52
N THR A 88 2.19 -12.50 3.43
CA THR A 88 3.53 -12.00 3.03
C THR A 88 3.66 -11.84 1.51
N LEU A 89 4.82 -11.35 1.05
CA LEU A 89 5.18 -11.19 -0.36
C LEU A 89 5.59 -12.54 -1.00
N HIS A 90 5.48 -12.66 -2.32
CA HIS A 90 5.94 -13.85 -3.03
C HIS A 90 7.46 -13.86 -3.23
N HIS A 91 8.06 -12.69 -3.44
CA HIS A 91 9.51 -12.50 -3.62
C HIS A 91 9.95 -11.13 -3.11
N ASP A 92 11.27 -10.90 -3.11
CA ASP A 92 11.84 -9.62 -2.73
C ASP A 92 11.67 -8.62 -3.89
N VAL A 93 11.19 -7.42 -3.56
CA VAL A 93 10.91 -6.37 -4.53
C VAL A 93 11.53 -5.05 -4.11
N GLN A 94 11.85 -4.23 -5.10
CA GLN A 94 12.38 -2.90 -4.89
C GLN A 94 11.47 -1.89 -5.60
N GLY A 95 11.27 -0.75 -4.97
CA GLY A 95 10.48 0.34 -5.53
C GLY A 95 11.21 1.66 -5.43
N ARG A 96 10.98 2.53 -6.42
CA ARG A 96 11.60 3.84 -6.47
C ARG A 96 10.60 4.88 -6.94
N HIS A 97 10.51 5.96 -6.17
CA HIS A 97 9.78 7.16 -6.59
C HIS A 97 10.56 8.42 -6.22
N GLY A 98 11.05 9.13 -7.25
CA GLY A 98 11.95 10.27 -7.06
C GLY A 98 13.22 9.87 -6.30
N ALA A 99 13.42 10.49 -5.13
CA ALA A 99 14.52 10.19 -4.20
C ALA A 99 14.18 9.11 -3.13
N GLY A 100 12.93 8.63 -3.09
CA GLY A 100 12.53 7.53 -2.22
C GLY A 100 12.93 6.20 -2.85
N LYS A 101 13.76 5.41 -2.16
CA LYS A 101 14.14 4.05 -2.55
C LYS A 101 13.73 3.11 -1.43
N VAL A 102 12.94 2.09 -1.74
CA VAL A 102 12.43 1.12 -0.76
C VAL A 102 12.78 -0.28 -1.22
N VAL A 103 13.29 -1.09 -0.30
CA VAL A 103 13.51 -2.52 -0.49
C VAL A 103 12.54 -3.26 0.42
N LEU A 104 11.77 -4.17 -0.16
CA LEU A 104 10.87 -5.07 0.53
C LEU A 104 11.40 -6.49 0.40
N ARG A 105 11.42 -7.21 1.51
CA ARG A 105 11.79 -8.62 1.55
C ARG A 105 10.66 -9.44 2.13
N ALA A 106 10.44 -10.60 1.53
CA ALA A 106 9.52 -11.59 2.06
C ALA A 106 10.08 -12.13 3.38
N ALA A 107 9.18 -12.37 4.34
CA ALA A 107 9.55 -12.80 5.69
C ALA A 107 8.85 -14.12 6.04
N PRO A 108 9.48 -14.99 6.86
CA PRO A 108 8.82 -16.16 7.40
C PRO A 108 7.71 -15.77 8.39
N ALA A 109 6.80 -16.70 8.63
CA ALA A 109 5.67 -16.48 9.53
C ALA A 109 6.13 -16.14 10.95
N GLY A 110 5.52 -15.13 11.57
CA GLY A 110 5.84 -14.70 12.93
C GLY A 110 6.90 -13.60 13.03
N THR A 111 7.36 -13.06 11.90
CA THR A 111 8.31 -11.93 11.87
C THR A 111 7.62 -10.61 12.21
N GLY A 112 6.34 -10.47 11.86
CA GLY A 112 5.61 -9.22 12.00
C GLY A 112 6.00 -8.15 10.97
N ILE A 113 5.45 -6.94 11.13
CA ILE A 113 5.67 -5.82 10.22
C ILE A 113 6.88 -4.99 10.67
N ILE A 114 8.04 -5.27 10.08
CA ILE A 114 9.28 -4.49 10.28
C ILE A 114 9.37 -3.43 9.18
N ALA A 115 8.83 -2.26 9.49
CA ALA A 115 8.73 -1.16 8.55
C ALA A 115 8.80 0.21 9.23
N GLY A 116 9.30 1.21 8.49
CA GLY A 116 9.20 2.62 8.89
C GLY A 116 7.74 3.08 8.89
N GLY A 117 7.39 4.07 9.73
CA GLY A 117 6.01 4.50 9.97
C GLY A 117 5.13 4.65 8.73
N PRO A 118 5.55 5.38 7.67
CA PRO A 118 4.76 5.53 6.46
C PRO A 118 4.53 4.22 5.70
N MET A 119 5.50 3.30 5.70
CA MET A 119 5.40 1.99 5.03
C MET A 119 4.56 1.03 5.86
N ARG A 120 4.69 1.07 7.20
CA ARG A 120 3.89 0.27 8.12
C ARG A 120 2.39 0.53 7.92
N ALA A 121 1.99 1.81 7.83
CA ALA A 121 0.60 2.17 7.55
C ALA A 121 0.07 1.57 6.24
N VAL A 122 0.94 1.42 5.22
CA VAL A 122 0.59 0.75 3.95
C VAL A 122 0.42 -0.74 4.16
N PHE A 123 1.37 -1.42 4.81
CA PHE A 123 1.30 -2.87 5.03
C PHE A 123 0.11 -3.28 5.91
N GLU A 124 -0.17 -2.51 6.95
CA GLU A 124 -1.37 -2.70 7.79
C GLU A 124 -2.65 -2.54 6.97
N ALA A 125 -2.76 -1.51 6.13
CA ALA A 125 -3.94 -1.30 5.30
C ALA A 125 -4.13 -2.40 4.23
N VAL A 126 -3.03 -2.97 3.71
CA VAL A 126 -3.06 -4.12 2.80
C VAL A 126 -3.51 -5.39 3.51
N GLY A 127 -3.20 -5.54 4.81
CA GLY A 127 -3.41 -6.76 5.59
C GLY A 127 -2.19 -7.68 5.63
N MET A 128 -0.99 -7.17 5.33
CA MET A 128 0.24 -7.96 5.49
C MET A 128 0.58 -8.14 6.97
N GLN A 129 0.99 -9.36 7.33
CA GLN A 129 1.41 -9.68 8.69
C GLN A 129 2.92 -9.73 8.80
N ASP A 130 3.60 -10.28 7.79
CA ASP A 130 5.05 -10.53 7.82
C ASP A 130 5.74 -9.86 6.63
N VAL A 131 6.53 -8.83 6.91
CA VAL A 131 7.35 -8.16 5.89
C VAL A 131 8.52 -7.42 6.55
N VAL A 132 9.70 -7.51 5.90
CA VAL A 132 10.85 -6.69 6.26
C VAL A 132 11.05 -5.64 5.19
N SER A 133 11.10 -4.38 5.60
CA SER A 133 11.30 -3.26 4.67
C SER A 133 12.35 -2.29 5.17
N LYS A 134 13.09 -1.71 4.22
CA LYS A 134 14.05 -0.65 4.51
C LYS A 134 13.94 0.46 3.47
N SER A 135 13.93 1.71 3.94
CA SER A 135 14.16 2.88 3.09
C SER A 135 15.66 3.13 2.98
N LEU A 136 16.17 3.22 1.75
CA LEU A 136 17.57 3.45 1.40
C LEU A 136 17.80 4.83 0.76
N GLY A 137 16.93 5.80 1.04
CA GLY A 137 16.99 7.12 0.42
C GLY A 137 16.30 8.19 1.26
N SER A 138 15.49 9.02 0.61
CA SER A 138 14.71 10.07 1.28
C SER A 138 13.76 9.49 2.33
N SER A 139 13.63 10.17 3.47
CA SER A 139 12.68 9.86 4.54
C SER A 139 11.31 10.55 4.40
N ASN A 140 11.07 11.28 3.29
CA ASN A 140 9.83 12.01 3.07
C ASN A 140 8.62 11.04 2.94
N PRO A 141 7.60 11.11 3.82
CA PRO A 141 6.45 10.20 3.82
C PRO A 141 5.72 10.08 2.48
N TYR A 142 5.59 11.19 1.74
CA TYR A 142 4.90 11.19 0.44
C TYR A 142 5.64 10.33 -0.60
N ASN A 143 6.97 10.42 -0.62
CA ASN A 143 7.79 9.65 -1.55
C ASN A 143 7.92 8.20 -1.09
N LEU A 144 8.00 7.93 0.22
CA LEU A 144 8.02 6.56 0.75
C LEU A 144 6.74 5.81 0.38
N VAL A 145 5.56 6.41 0.61
CA VAL A 145 4.29 5.75 0.28
C VAL A 145 4.26 5.46 -1.22
N ARG A 146 4.55 6.44 -2.08
CA ARG A 146 4.58 6.21 -3.54
C ARG A 146 5.60 5.15 -3.98
N ALA A 147 6.81 5.15 -3.41
CA ALA A 147 7.82 4.14 -3.71
C ALA A 147 7.42 2.74 -3.20
N THR A 148 6.68 2.67 -2.09
CA THR A 148 6.15 1.41 -1.56
C THR A 148 5.06 0.86 -2.49
N PHE A 149 4.16 1.72 -2.96
CA PHE A 149 3.15 1.32 -3.95
C PHE A 149 3.77 0.89 -5.28
N ASP A 150 4.87 1.52 -5.70
CA ASP A 150 5.64 1.11 -6.86
C ASP A 150 6.26 -0.29 -6.67
N ALA A 151 6.90 -0.54 -5.52
CA ALA A 151 7.42 -1.87 -5.16
C ALA A 151 6.31 -2.94 -5.19
N LEU A 152 5.16 -2.65 -4.60
CA LEU A 152 4.03 -3.58 -4.49
C LEU A 152 3.35 -3.85 -5.84
N LYS A 153 3.38 -2.90 -6.78
CA LYS A 153 2.89 -3.11 -8.15
C LYS A 153 3.81 -4.02 -8.97
N ASN A 154 5.10 -4.02 -8.66
CA ASN A 154 6.08 -4.91 -9.28
C ASN A 154 6.04 -6.33 -8.69
N GLU A 155 5.22 -6.58 -7.66
CA GLU A 155 5.00 -7.91 -7.12
C GLU A 155 4.18 -8.77 -8.11
N ASP A 156 4.87 -9.69 -8.76
CA ASP A 156 4.31 -10.76 -9.55
C ASP A 156 3.90 -11.99 -8.71
N SER A 157 2.68 -12.47 -8.94
CA SER A 157 2.21 -13.75 -8.40
C SER A 157 2.74 -14.93 -9.25
N PRO A 158 2.98 -16.12 -8.67
CA PRO A 158 3.35 -17.29 -9.46
C PRO A 158 2.32 -17.64 -10.55
N ARG A 159 1.04 -17.30 -10.33
CA ARG A 159 -0.03 -17.47 -11.31
C ARG A 159 0.11 -16.50 -12.49
N SER A 160 0.39 -15.23 -12.24
CA SER A 160 0.61 -14.24 -13.31
C SER A 160 1.85 -14.56 -14.13
N VAL A 161 2.93 -15.01 -13.48
CA VAL A 161 4.16 -15.44 -14.17
C VAL A 161 3.93 -16.70 -15.01
N ALA A 162 3.22 -17.69 -14.48
CA ALA A 162 2.85 -18.91 -15.20
C ALA A 162 2.05 -18.60 -16.47
N ALA A 163 1.05 -17.72 -16.36
CA ALA A 163 0.24 -17.28 -17.49
C ALA A 163 1.08 -16.55 -18.55
N ARG A 164 1.97 -15.64 -18.13
CA ARG A 164 2.88 -14.90 -19.03
C ARG A 164 3.87 -15.80 -19.76
N ARG A 165 4.31 -16.89 -19.12
CA ARG A 165 5.29 -17.83 -19.68
C ARG A 165 4.66 -19.07 -20.31
N SER A 166 3.33 -19.18 -20.34
CA SER A 166 2.59 -20.36 -20.83
C SER A 166 3.05 -21.68 -20.19
N LEU A 167 3.42 -21.63 -18.91
CA LEU A 167 3.86 -22.78 -18.12
C LEU A 167 2.81 -23.16 -17.08
N LYS A 168 2.77 -24.44 -16.68
CA LYS A 168 1.95 -24.87 -15.55
C LYS A 168 2.51 -24.29 -14.25
N VAL A 169 1.62 -23.84 -13.36
CA VAL A 169 2.00 -23.28 -12.04
C VAL A 169 2.82 -24.26 -11.22
N SER A 170 2.52 -25.56 -11.32
CA SER A 170 3.28 -26.63 -10.65
C SER A 170 4.75 -26.65 -11.03
N ALA A 171 5.08 -26.46 -12.30
CA ALA A 171 6.46 -26.45 -12.78
C ALA A 171 7.29 -25.29 -12.20
N LEU A 172 6.65 -24.15 -11.89
CA LEU A 172 7.30 -23.03 -11.23
C LEU A 172 7.45 -23.23 -9.71
N GLN A 173 6.50 -23.92 -9.08
CA GLN A 173 6.55 -24.21 -7.65
C GLN A 173 7.60 -25.26 -7.29
N THR A 174 7.79 -26.27 -8.14
CA THR A 174 8.85 -27.29 -7.95
C THR A 174 10.23 -26.64 -7.93
N ARG A 175 10.55 -25.82 -8.94
CA ARG A 175 11.84 -25.11 -9.03
C ARG A 175 12.16 -24.23 -7.81
N ARG A 176 11.13 -23.71 -7.14
CA ARG A 176 11.30 -22.92 -5.91
C ARG A 176 11.62 -23.79 -4.69
N ARG A 177 11.08 -25.01 -4.61
CA ARG A 177 11.40 -25.95 -3.52
C ARG A 177 12.86 -26.39 -3.63
N ASP A 178 13.30 -26.73 -4.85
CA ASP A 178 14.67 -27.18 -5.12
C ASP A 178 15.70 -26.10 -4.73
N ALA A 179 15.45 -24.84 -5.10
CA ALA A 179 16.30 -23.72 -4.69
C ALA A 179 16.29 -23.43 -3.17
N GLY A 180 15.24 -23.82 -2.46
CA GLY A 180 15.13 -23.67 -1.00
C GLY A 180 15.83 -24.81 -0.23
N THR A 181 15.90 -26.00 -0.82
CA THR A 181 16.63 -27.14 -0.25
C THR A 181 18.14 -26.99 -0.42
N ASP A 182 18.61 -26.45 -1.54
CA ASP A 182 20.04 -26.21 -1.77
C ASP A 182 20.59 -25.15 -0.80
N ALA A 183 19.86 -24.06 -0.57
CA ALA A 183 20.24 -23.02 0.40
C ALA A 183 20.19 -23.46 1.87
N ALA A 184 19.45 -24.53 2.19
CA ALA A 184 19.40 -25.11 3.54
C ALA A 184 20.41 -26.24 3.76
N ALA A 185 20.99 -26.80 2.68
CA ALA A 185 22.02 -27.82 2.74
C ALA A 185 23.45 -27.23 2.79
N GLU A 186 23.62 -25.96 2.39
CA GLU A 186 24.90 -25.24 2.42
C GLU A 186 25.12 -24.38 3.68
N ALA A 187 24.20 -24.41 4.66
CA ALA A 187 24.27 -23.69 5.94
C ALA A 187 24.39 -24.66 7.13
#